data_AF-A0A3M9MC49-F1
#
_entry.id   AF-A0A3M9MC49-F1
#
_cell.length_a   1.000
_cell.length_b   1.000
_cell.length_c   1.000
_cell.angle_alpha   90.00
_cell.angle_beta   90.00
_cell.angle_gamma   90.00
#
_symmetry.space_group_name_H-M   'P 1'
#
loop_
_entity.id
_entity.type
_entity.pdbx_description
1 polymer ?
#
loop_
_entity_poly.entity_id
_entity_poly.type
_entity_poly.pdbx_seq_one_letter_code
_entity_poly.pdbx_strand_id
1 'polypeptide(L)'
;MKRLTILTILFNFFIVVGAGHGIGFVGIIEMALLNYLTSDFTLSPFADYDASLPAVGLLALIGQITLIISLATKNYRFNYWLKLLGLFLLWLSFYYLTHTLFTSGLARISFAFGLPFLLCSILLFIKIIRERQLKEKELNQT
;
A
#
# COMPACT_ATOMS: atom_id res chain seq x y z
N MET A 1 4.77 7.67 -15.64
CA MET A 1 4.02 7.10 -14.49
C MET A 1 4.73 5.92 -13.86
N LYS A 2 5.26 4.98 -14.68
CA LYS A 2 5.95 3.77 -14.19
C LYS A 2 6.95 4.05 -13.05
N ARG A 3 7.84 5.05 -13.21
CA ARG A 3 8.79 5.46 -12.17
C ARG A 3 8.13 5.83 -10.84
N LEU A 4 7.04 6.62 -10.88
CA LEU A 4 6.33 7.05 -9.68
C LEU A 4 5.60 5.89 -9.01
N THR A 5 4.99 4.99 -9.79
CA THR A 5 4.40 3.75 -9.29
C THR A 5 5.43 2.86 -8.59
N ILE A 6 6.61 2.69 -9.19
CA ILE A 6 7.72 1.93 -8.59
C ILE A 6 8.20 2.59 -7.30
N LEU A 7 8.35 3.92 -7.27
CA LEU A 7 8.71 4.66 -6.05
C LEU A 7 7.65 4.52 -4.95
N THR A 8 6.36 4.60 -5.27
CA THR A 8 5.28 4.36 -4.31
C THR A 8 5.37 2.97 -3.70
N ILE A 9 5.63 1.95 -4.53
CA ILE A 9 5.82 0.57 -4.06
C ILE A 9 7.07 0.47 -3.16
N LEU A 10 8.21 1.01 -3.59
CA LEU A 10 9.46 1.01 -2.83
C LEU A 10 9.33 1.71 -1.47
N PHE A 11 8.73 2.90 -1.44
CA PHE A 11 8.54 3.61 -0.16
C PHE A 11 7.54 2.90 0.75
N ASN A 12 6.54 2.21 0.21
CA ASN A 12 5.65 1.38 1.03
C ASN A 12 6.42 0.23 1.73
N PHE A 13 7.43 -0.36 1.07
CA PHE A 13 8.31 -1.35 1.72
C PHE A 13 9.12 -0.75 2.89
N PHE A 14 9.64 0.46 2.72
CA PHE A 14 10.47 1.08 3.75
C PHE A 14 9.73 1.38 5.07
N ILE A 15 8.39 1.47 5.03
CA ILE A 15 7.57 1.67 6.24
C ILE A 15 7.77 0.55 7.24
N VAL A 16 7.73 -0.70 6.77
CA VAL A 16 7.85 -1.88 7.62
C VAL A 16 9.28 -2.03 8.13
N VAL A 17 10.27 -1.80 7.25
CA VAL A 17 11.69 -1.89 7.61
C VAL A 17 12.06 -0.85 8.68
N GLY A 18 11.54 0.38 8.56
CA GLY A 18 11.78 1.47 9.50
C GLY A 18 11.17 1.27 10.88
N ALA A 19 10.10 0.47 11.00
CA ALA A 19 9.41 0.20 12.25
C ALA A 19 10.19 -0.69 13.25
N GLY A 20 11.42 -1.09 12.93
CA GLY A 20 12.31 -1.82 13.84
C GLY A 20 12.11 -3.34 13.85
N HIS A 21 11.23 -3.89 13.02
CA HIS A 21 11.09 -5.34 12.93
C HIS A 21 12.19 -6.03 12.13
N GLY A 22 13.08 -5.31 11.42
CA GLY A 22 14.20 -5.92 10.65
C GLY A 22 13.75 -6.92 9.56
N ILE A 23 12.45 -7.03 9.40
CA ILE A 23 11.74 -8.02 8.63
C ILE A 23 11.23 -7.29 7.41
N GLY A 24 11.94 -7.44 6.29
CA GLY A 24 11.44 -7.01 4.99
C GLY A 24 10.18 -7.80 4.60
N PHE A 25 9.74 -7.64 3.35
CA PHE A 25 8.57 -8.33 2.78
C PHE A 25 8.50 -9.82 3.10
N VAL A 26 9.66 -10.50 3.11
CA VAL A 26 9.79 -11.94 3.37
C VAL A 26 9.33 -12.30 4.78
N GLY A 27 9.77 -11.58 5.81
CA GLY A 27 9.39 -11.96 7.17
C GLY A 27 7.96 -11.54 7.54
N ILE A 28 7.35 -10.53 6.90
CA ILE A 28 5.91 -10.27 7.14
C ILE A 28 5.08 -11.39 6.53
N ILE A 29 5.46 -11.86 5.34
CA ILE A 29 4.83 -13.03 4.71
C ILE A 29 5.03 -14.26 5.60
N GLU A 30 6.24 -14.50 6.10
CA GLU A 30 6.51 -15.64 6.98
C GLU A 30 5.76 -15.55 8.31
N MET A 31 5.70 -14.38 8.96
CA MET A 31 4.95 -14.18 10.19
C MET A 31 3.43 -14.29 9.97
N ALA A 32 2.91 -13.73 8.87
CA ALA A 32 1.50 -13.86 8.52
C ALA A 32 1.14 -15.32 8.20
N LEU A 33 2.01 -16.04 7.48
CA LEU A 33 1.84 -17.45 7.13
C LEU A 33 1.95 -18.36 8.38
N LEU A 34 2.93 -18.10 9.26
CA LEU A 34 3.08 -18.80 10.54
C LEU A 34 1.90 -18.55 11.45
N ASN A 35 1.47 -17.30 11.63
CA ASN A 35 0.30 -16.99 12.48
C ASN A 35 -0.98 -17.56 11.90
N TYR A 36 -1.16 -17.55 10.57
CA TYR A 36 -2.29 -18.20 9.90
C TYR A 36 -2.29 -19.72 10.10
N LEU A 37 -1.12 -20.36 10.15
CA LEU A 37 -0.96 -21.80 10.36
C LEU A 37 -1.05 -22.22 11.84
N THR A 38 -0.89 -21.30 12.79
CA THR A 38 -0.74 -21.62 14.22
C THR A 38 -1.76 -20.95 15.14
N SER A 39 -2.55 -19.98 14.68
CA SER A 39 -3.50 -19.22 15.51
C SER A 39 -4.62 -18.55 14.70
N ASP A 40 -5.71 -18.18 15.37
CA ASP A 40 -6.87 -17.49 14.78
C ASP A 40 -6.47 -16.12 14.20
N PHE A 41 -6.37 -16.03 12.87
CA PHE A 41 -6.19 -14.77 12.16
C PHE A 41 -7.37 -13.83 12.45
N THR A 42 -7.13 -12.76 13.22
CA THR A 42 -8.17 -11.78 13.58
C THR A 42 -7.98 -10.49 12.80
N LEU A 43 -8.89 -10.23 11.85
CA LEU A 43 -9.02 -8.93 11.19
C LEU A 43 -9.79 -7.96 12.10
N SER A 44 -9.13 -7.43 13.13
CA SER A 44 -9.70 -6.37 13.97
C SER A 44 -9.11 -5.00 13.61
N PRO A 45 -9.94 -4.02 13.19
CA PRO A 45 -9.50 -2.64 12.94
C PRO A 45 -8.99 -1.89 14.18
N PHE A 46 -9.24 -2.45 15.37
CA PHE A 46 -8.87 -1.88 16.67
C PHE A 46 -7.83 -2.74 17.39
N ALA A 47 -7.18 -3.65 16.67
CA ALA A 47 -6.10 -4.46 17.23
C ALA A 47 -4.90 -3.59 17.58
N ASP A 48 -4.16 -3.99 18.61
CA ASP A 48 -2.87 -3.39 18.94
C ASP A 48 -1.88 -3.52 17.77
N TYR A 49 -0.85 -2.67 17.77
CA TYR A 49 0.10 -2.53 16.66
C TYR A 49 0.61 -3.88 16.14
N ASP A 50 1.11 -4.75 17.03
CA ASP A 50 1.67 -6.05 16.66
C ASP A 50 0.64 -7.01 16.07
N ALA A 51 -0.59 -7.01 16.62
CA ALA A 51 -1.68 -7.83 16.14
C ALA A 51 -2.20 -7.36 14.76
N SER A 52 -2.00 -6.08 14.41
CA SER A 52 -2.37 -5.53 13.11
C SER A 52 -1.36 -5.87 11.99
N LEU A 53 -0.11 -6.21 12.33
CA LEU A 53 0.97 -6.42 11.35
C LEU A 53 0.67 -7.47 10.27
N PRO A 54 0.09 -8.65 10.57
CA PRO A 54 -0.22 -9.64 9.56
C PRO A 54 -1.24 -9.12 8.54
N ALA A 55 -2.30 -8.46 9.01
CA ALA A 55 -3.33 -7.88 8.15
C ALA A 55 -2.78 -6.73 7.29
N VAL A 56 -1.98 -5.84 7.89
CA VAL A 56 -1.28 -4.75 7.21
C VAL A 56 -0.38 -5.31 6.10
N GLY A 57 0.39 -6.36 6.40
CA GLY A 57 1.29 -7.02 5.46
C GLY A 57 0.56 -7.60 4.24
N LEU A 58 -0.54 -8.32 4.48
CA LEU A 58 -1.36 -8.89 3.41
C LEU A 58 -1.99 -7.79 2.55
N LEU A 59 -2.58 -6.76 3.15
CA LEU A 59 -3.16 -5.64 2.42
C LEU A 59 -2.11 -4.90 1.59
N ALA A 60 -0.92 -4.66 2.16
CA ALA A 60 0.20 -4.04 1.45
C ALA A 60 0.62 -4.89 0.25
N LEU A 61 0.80 -6.19 0.45
CA LEU A 61 1.21 -7.13 -0.58
C LEU A 61 0.22 -7.18 -1.74
N ILE A 62 -1.07 -7.31 -1.45
CA ILE A 62 -2.12 -7.31 -2.48
C ILE A 62 -2.12 -5.97 -3.23
N GLY A 63 -1.98 -4.85 -2.52
CA GLY A 63 -1.90 -3.51 -3.13
C GLY A 63 -0.70 -3.36 -4.06
N GLN A 64 0.47 -3.81 -3.65
CA GLN A 64 1.71 -3.77 -4.43
C GLN A 64 1.60 -4.66 -5.68
N ILE A 65 1.15 -5.92 -5.54
CA ILE A 65 0.94 -6.82 -6.68
C ILE A 65 -0.04 -6.21 -7.67
N THR A 66 -1.14 -5.63 -7.19
CA THR A 66 -2.13 -4.94 -8.04
C THR A 66 -1.49 -3.77 -8.83
N LEU A 67 -0.66 -2.95 -8.17
CA LEU A 67 0.09 -1.89 -8.85
C LEU A 67 1.11 -2.43 -9.86
N ILE A 68 1.78 -3.55 -9.57
CA ILE A 68 2.71 -4.22 -10.49
C ILE A 68 1.97 -4.73 -11.73
N ILE A 69 0.83 -5.41 -11.56
CA ILE A 69 -0.01 -5.89 -12.67
C ILE A 69 -0.47 -4.70 -13.54
N SER A 70 -0.76 -3.55 -12.92
CA SER A 70 -1.07 -2.33 -13.66
C SER A 70 0.10 -1.86 -14.55
N LEU A 71 1.37 -2.17 -14.25
CA LEU A 71 2.49 -1.77 -15.12
C LEU A 71 2.53 -2.55 -16.43
N ALA A 72 2.01 -3.78 -16.44
CA ALA A 72 1.97 -4.66 -17.62
C ALA A 72 0.65 -4.56 -18.42
N THR A 73 -0.38 -3.94 -17.86
CA THR A 73 -1.71 -3.88 -18.47
C THR A 73 -1.80 -2.81 -19.57
N LYS A 74 -2.20 -3.21 -20.79
CA LYS A 74 -2.36 -2.31 -21.95
C LYS A 74 -3.74 -1.63 -22.02
N ASN A 75 -4.80 -2.28 -21.52
CA ASN A 75 -6.16 -1.72 -21.56
C ASN A 75 -6.28 -0.53 -20.59
N TYR A 76 -6.60 0.67 -21.11
CA TYR A 76 -6.59 1.90 -20.32
C TYR A 76 -7.62 1.94 -19.18
N ARG A 77 -8.86 1.46 -19.41
CA ARG A 77 -9.93 1.49 -18.39
C ARG A 77 -9.59 0.54 -17.25
N PHE A 78 -9.19 -0.69 -17.61
CA PHE A 78 -8.81 -1.69 -16.62
C PHE A 78 -7.55 -1.26 -15.85
N ASN A 79 -6.57 -0.67 -16.55
CA ASN A 79 -5.37 -0.12 -15.94
C ASN A 79 -5.66 0.96 -14.90
N TYR A 80 -6.58 1.88 -15.20
CA TYR A 80 -7.00 2.93 -14.28
C TYR A 80 -7.58 2.35 -12.99
N TRP A 81 -8.51 1.39 -13.11
CA TRP A 81 -9.13 0.74 -11.96
C TRP A 81 -8.14 -0.07 -11.12
N LEU A 82 -7.23 -0.82 -11.77
CA LEU A 82 -6.15 -1.52 -11.07
C LEU A 82 -5.26 -0.57 -10.27
N LYS A 83 -4.87 0.56 -10.86
CA LYS A 83 -4.05 1.56 -10.16
C LYS A 83 -4.77 2.13 -8.94
N LEU A 84 -6.06 2.46 -9.07
CA LEU A 84 -6.84 2.97 -7.95
C LEU A 84 -7.02 1.94 -6.84
N LEU A 85 -7.38 0.70 -7.20
CA LEU A 85 -7.54 -0.38 -6.24
C LEU A 85 -6.24 -0.65 -5.48
N GLY A 86 -5.12 -0.75 -6.20
CA GLY A 86 -3.81 -0.94 -5.59
C GLY A 86 -3.45 0.19 -4.65
N LEU A 87 -3.65 1.46 -5.05
CA LEU A 87 -3.38 2.62 -4.20
C LEU A 87 -4.24 2.65 -2.94
N PHE A 88 -5.54 2.33 -3.09
CA PHE A 88 -6.50 2.29 -1.98
C PHE A 88 -6.10 1.24 -0.95
N LEU A 89 -5.71 0.04 -1.39
CA LEU A 89 -5.23 -1.02 -0.49
C LEU A 89 -3.97 -0.62 0.27
N LEU A 90 -3.03 0.08 -0.39
CA LEU A 90 -1.82 0.58 0.28
C LEU A 90 -2.12 1.67 1.30
N TRP A 91 -3.07 2.56 1.03
CA TRP A 91 -3.53 3.55 2.01
C TRP A 91 -4.25 2.90 3.19
N LEU A 92 -5.09 1.90 2.93
CA LEU A 92 -5.76 1.16 3.98
C LEU A 92 -4.75 0.46 4.89
N SER A 93 -3.78 -0.25 4.30
CA SER A 93 -2.66 -0.87 5.03
C SER A 93 -1.91 0.15 5.89
N PHE A 94 -1.57 1.32 5.32
CA PHE A 94 -0.89 2.38 6.05
C PHE A 94 -1.73 2.97 7.19
N TYR A 95 -3.03 3.15 6.98
CA TYR A 95 -3.95 3.61 8.02
C TYR A 95 -4.01 2.61 9.19
N TYR A 96 -4.18 1.31 8.90
CA TYR A 96 -4.19 0.28 9.94
C TYR A 96 -2.89 0.27 10.74
N LEU A 97 -1.75 0.47 10.08
CA LEU A 97 -0.45 0.50 10.76
C LEU A 97 -0.25 1.73 11.66
N THR A 98 -0.93 2.85 11.35
CA THR A 98 -0.68 4.14 12.00
C THR A 98 -1.87 4.64 12.84
N HIS A 99 -2.98 3.91 12.92
CA HIS A 99 -4.18 4.37 13.65
C HIS A 99 -3.92 4.59 15.16
N THR A 100 -2.93 3.89 15.75
CA THR A 100 -2.51 4.07 17.14
C THR A 100 -1.35 5.07 17.32
N LEU A 101 -1.11 5.98 16.36
CA LEU A 101 0.04 6.91 16.40
C LEU A 101 0.14 7.74 17.69
N PHE A 102 -0.98 8.07 18.33
CA PHE A 102 -0.97 8.85 19.56
C PHE A 102 -0.64 8.01 20.79
N THR A 103 -0.87 6.69 20.74
CA THR A 103 -0.71 5.78 21.87
C THR A 103 0.54 4.91 21.80
N SER A 104 1.02 4.55 20.60
CA SER A 104 2.19 3.67 20.43
C SER A 104 3.40 4.38 19.81
N GLY A 105 4.58 4.14 20.37
CA GLY A 105 5.84 4.67 19.83
C GLY A 105 6.17 4.09 18.45
N LEU A 106 5.88 2.79 18.24
CA LEU A 106 6.12 2.12 16.96
C LEU A 106 5.27 2.71 15.83
N ALA A 107 3.98 2.99 16.07
CA ALA A 107 3.14 3.63 15.04
C ALA A 107 3.66 5.02 14.64
N ARG A 108 4.27 5.78 15.56
CA ARG A 108 4.90 7.08 15.23
C ARG A 108 6.11 6.91 14.32
N ILE A 109 6.93 5.89 14.56
CA ILE A 109 8.08 5.58 13.72
C ILE A 109 7.59 5.14 12.33
N SER A 110 6.63 4.22 12.27
CA SER A 110 6.02 3.77 11.01
C SER A 110 5.40 4.93 10.24
N PHE A 111 4.74 5.85 10.93
CA PHE A 111 4.19 7.06 10.30
C PHE A 111 5.31 7.94 9.71
N ALA A 112 6.38 8.19 10.47
CA ALA A 112 7.52 8.99 10.00
C ALA A 112 8.20 8.39 8.76
N PHE A 113 8.46 7.07 8.77
CA PHE A 113 9.00 6.35 7.61
C PHE A 113 8.00 6.21 6.46
N GLY A 114 6.71 6.34 6.74
CA GLY A 114 5.63 6.35 5.75
C GLY A 114 5.41 7.68 5.03
N LEU A 115 6.01 8.77 5.48
CA LEU A 115 5.84 10.08 4.83
C LEU A 115 6.28 10.09 3.35
N PRO A 116 7.45 9.53 2.96
CA PRO A 116 7.82 9.44 1.54
C PRO A 116 6.81 8.63 0.72
N PHE A 117 6.24 7.56 1.29
CA PHE A 117 5.18 6.78 0.65
C PHE A 117 3.90 7.60 0.45
N LEU A 118 3.45 8.33 1.47
CA LEU A 118 2.27 9.19 1.39
C LEU A 118 2.45 10.26 0.30
N LEU A 119 3.59 10.94 0.27
CA LEU A 119 3.87 11.95 -0.75
C LEU A 119 3.84 11.34 -2.16
N CYS A 120 4.54 10.23 -2.38
CA CYS A 120 4.55 9.58 -3.69
C CYS A 120 3.18 9.04 -4.10
N SER A 121 2.41 8.47 -3.16
CA SER A 121 1.08 7.93 -3.44
C SER A 121 0.06 9.02 -3.77
N ILE A 122 0.07 10.17 -3.08
CA ILE A 122 -0.78 11.33 -3.41
C ILE A 122 -0.44 11.87 -4.81
N LEU A 123 0.86 12.04 -5.11
CA LEU A 123 1.29 12.48 -6.44
C LEU A 123 0.86 11.49 -7.53
N LEU A 124 0.93 10.19 -7.25
CA LEU A 124 0.48 9.14 -8.15
C LEU A 124 -1.03 9.23 -8.38
N PHE A 125 -1.81 9.42 -7.32
CA PHE A 125 -3.26 9.59 -7.39
C PHE A 125 -3.65 10.77 -8.30
N ILE A 126 -3.09 11.96 -8.04
CA ILE A 126 -3.36 13.16 -8.85
C ILE A 126 -3.03 12.89 -10.33
N LYS A 127 -1.93 12.20 -10.59
CA LYS A 127 -1.51 11.87 -11.96
C LYS A 127 -2.46 10.88 -12.64
N ILE A 128 -2.98 9.90 -11.91
CA ILE A 128 -3.98 8.94 -12.41
C ILE A 128 -5.26 9.68 -12.84
N ILE A 129 -5.75 10.59 -12.00
CA ILE A 129 -6.97 11.37 -12.32
C ILE A 129 -6.76 12.27 -13.53
N ARG A 130 -5.62 12.98 -13.60
CA ARG A 130 -5.30 13.84 -14.75
C ARG A 130 -5.19 13.07 -16.07
N GLU A 131 -4.54 11.90 -16.07
CA GLU A 131 -4.42 11.08 -17.28
C GLU A 131 -5.78 10.61 -17.79
N ARG A 132 -6.69 10.23 -16.88
CA ARG A 132 -8.04 9.83 -17.25
C ARG A 132 -8.79 10.97 -17.94
N GLN A 133 -8.73 12.18 -17.37
CA GLN A 133 -9.39 13.35 -17.96
C GLN A 133 -8.85 13.69 -19.36
N LEU A 134 -7.53 13.56 -19.57
CA LEU A 134 -6.92 13.80 -20.88
C LEU A 134 -7.42 12.79 -21.92
N LYS A 135 -7.43 11.49 -21.58
CA LYS A 135 -7.92 10.44 -22.48
C LYS A 135 -9.41 10.54 -22.78
N GLU A 136 -10.24 10.90 -21.79
CA GLU A 136 -11.67 11.13 -22.02
C GLU A 136 -11.92 12.30 -22.98
N LYS A 137 -11.09 13.36 -22.92
CA LYS A 137 -11.17 14.47 -23.90
C LYS A 137 -10.80 14.02 -25.31
N GLU A 138 -9.75 13.23 -25.48
CA GLU A 138 -9.33 12.70 -26.78
C GLU A 138 -10.40 11.81 -27.42
N LEU A 139 -11.02 10.92 -26.63
CA LEU A 139 -12.10 10.02 -27.09
C LEU A 139 -13.39 10.75 -27.49
N ASN A 140 -13.68 11.90 -26.90
CA ASN A 140 -14.88 12.68 -27.21
C ASN A 140 -14.70 13.62 -28.42
N GLN A 141 -13.49 13.73 -28.96
CA GLN A 141 -13.16 14.55 -30.13
C GLN A 141 -13.06 13.74 -31.44
N THR A 142 -13.09 12.41 -31.35
CA THR A 142 -13.13 11.44 -32.47
C THR A 142 -14.52 10.86 -32.65
#